data_AF-A0A0B8NKJ4-F1
#
_entry.id   AF-A0A0B8NKJ4-F1
#
_cell.length_a   1.000
_cell.length_b   1.000
_cell.length_c   1.000
_cell.angle_alpha   90.00
_cell.angle_beta   90.00
_cell.angle_gamma   90.00
#
_symmetry.space_group_name_H-M   'P 1'
#
loop_
_entity.id
_entity.type
_entity.pdbx_description
1 polymer ?
#
loop_
_entity_poly.entity_id
_entity_poly.type
_entity_poly.pdbx_seq_one_letter_code
_entity_poly.pdbx_strand_id
1 'polypeptide(L)' 'MADELLKAPLETQAVIAKGEQAIKAAGMQADELFICDALTLTEVTSETEEAVILVAAFLGSVRLIDNTVVKLA' A
#
# COMPACT_ATOMS: atom_id res chain seq x y z
N MET A 1 -6.97 -2.89 -0.41
CA MET A 1 -5.86 -2.30 -1.20
C MET A 1 -5.37 -3.25 -2.27
N ALA A 2 -4.96 -4.48 -1.92
CA ALA A 2 -4.48 -5.48 -2.91
C ALA A 2 -5.43 -5.69 -4.11
N ASP A 3 -6.73 -5.93 -3.84
CA ASP A 3 -7.72 -6.11 -4.92
C ASP A 3 -7.89 -4.90 -5.83
N GLU A 4 -7.63 -3.69 -5.33
CA GLU A 4 -7.70 -2.50 -6.15
C GLU A 4 -6.45 -2.32 -6.99
N LEU A 5 -5.28 -2.64 -6.44
CA LEU A 5 -4.02 -2.64 -7.16
C LEU A 5 -4.05 -3.63 -8.33
N LEU A 6 -4.66 -4.81 -8.16
CA LEU A 6 -4.85 -5.78 -9.24
C LEU A 6 -5.71 -5.25 -10.40
N LYS A 7 -6.66 -4.34 -10.13
CA LYS A 7 -7.54 -3.76 -11.16
C LYS A 7 -6.86 -2.63 -11.93
N ALA A 8 -5.97 -1.89 -11.27
CA ALA A 8 -5.26 -0.77 -11.85
C ALA A 8 -3.83 -0.66 -11.26
N PRO A 9 -2.87 -1.49 -11.72
CA PRO A 9 -1.55 -1.59 -11.11
C PRO A 9 -0.72 -0.30 -11.12
N LEU A 10 -0.98 0.58 -12.08
CA LEU A 10 -0.27 1.85 -12.25
C LEU A 10 -0.93 3.02 -11.50
N GLU A 11 -2.15 2.85 -10.99
CA GLU A 11 -2.90 3.88 -10.25
C GLU A 11 -2.58 3.83 -8.74
N THR A 12 -1.29 3.68 -8.41
CA THR A 12 -0.82 3.43 -7.03
C THR A 12 -1.25 4.53 -6.07
N GLN A 13 -1.19 5.79 -6.49
CA GLN A 13 -1.56 6.95 -5.66
C GLN A 13 -3.04 6.94 -5.26
N ALA A 14 -3.94 6.52 -6.16
CA ALA A 14 -5.35 6.40 -5.86
C ALA A 14 -5.64 5.27 -4.86
N VAL A 15 -4.93 4.15 -5.00
CA VAL A 15 -5.02 3.01 -4.06
C VAL A 15 -4.49 3.39 -2.68
N ILE A 16 -3.38 4.13 -2.61
CA ILE A 16 -2.81 4.65 -1.36
C ILE A 16 -3.82 5.57 -0.66
N ALA A 17 -4.39 6.55 -1.38
CA ALA A 17 -5.35 7.48 -0.81
C ALA A 17 -6.59 6.78 -0.21
N LYS A 18 -7.08 5.71 -0.86
CA LYS A 18 -8.16 4.89 -0.30
C LYS A 18 -7.72 4.07 0.91
N GLY A 19 -6.50 3.54 0.90
CA GLY A 19 -5.89 2.87 2.05
C GLY A 19 -5.84 3.77 3.28
N GLU A 20 -5.36 4.99 3.12
CA GLU A 20 -5.33 5.99 4.18
C GLU A 20 -6.73 6.30 4.73
N GLN A 21 -7.71 6.47 3.83
CA GLN A 21 -9.11 6.69 4.24
C GLN A 21 -9.68 5.51 5.02
N ALA A 22 -9.37 4.28 4.62
CA ALA A 22 -9.82 3.08 5.33
C ALA A 22 -9.19 2.97 6.73
N ILE A 23 -7.90 3.28 6.87
CA ILE A 23 -7.21 3.31 8.17
C ILE A 23 -7.85 4.36 9.10
N LYS A 24 -8.09 5.57 8.56
CA LYS A 24 -8.76 6.65 9.30
C LYS A 24 -10.19 6.26 9.72
N ALA A 25 -10.96 5.64 8.82
CA ALA A 25 -12.31 5.15 9.10
C ALA A 25 -12.34 4.04 10.17
N ALA A 26 -11.27 3.25 10.28
CA ALA A 26 -11.11 2.24 11.32
C ALA A 26 -10.67 2.81 12.69
N GLY A 27 -10.53 4.13 12.82
CA GLY A 27 -10.14 4.80 14.07
C GLY A 27 -8.63 4.83 14.33
N MET A 28 -7.82 4.49 13.34
CA MET A 28 -6.36 4.59 13.40
C MET A 28 -5.89 5.88 12.73
N GLN A 29 -4.70 6.36 13.08
CA GLN A 29 -4.06 7.48 12.39
C GLN A 29 -3.10 6.93 11.34
N ALA A 30 -3.43 7.12 10.06
CA ALA A 30 -2.52 6.79 8.96
C ALA A 30 -1.21 7.60 9.08
N ASP A 31 -0.09 6.93 8.83
CA ASP A 31 1.24 7.52 8.77
C ASP A 31 1.73 7.42 7.32
N GLU A 32 2.74 6.58 7.04
CA GLU A 32 3.27 6.39 5.70
C GLU A 32 2.71 5.13 5.05
N LEU A 33 2.23 5.26 3.81
CA LEU A 33 1.81 4.15 2.96
C LEU A 33 2.56 4.21 1.63
N PHE A 34 3.12 3.08 1.20
CA PHE A 34 3.83 2.97 -0.07
C PHE A 34 3.35 1.77 -0.86
N ILE A 35 3.41 1.89 -2.19
CA ILE A 35 3.28 0.76 -3.12
C ILE A 35 4.51 0.83 -4.02
N CYS A 36 5.32 -0.21 -3.94
CA CYS A 36 6.61 -0.29 -4.62
C CYS A 36 6.75 -1.63 -5.33
N ASP A 37 7.71 -1.74 -6.23
CA ASP A 37 8.20 -3.03 -6.72
C ASP A 37 8.74 -3.86 -5.55
N ALA A 38 8.36 -5.14 -5.46
CA ALA A 38 8.69 -5.99 -4.33
C ALA A 38 10.19 -6.35 -4.24
N LEU A 39 10.92 -6.31 -5.35
CA LEU A 39 12.34 -6.65 -5.41
C LEU A 39 13.22 -5.42 -5.21
N THR A 40 12.89 -4.31 -5.85
CA THR A 40 13.74 -3.11 -5.86
C THR A 40 13.33 -2.06 -4.83
N LEU A 41 12.11 -2.14 -4.29
CA LEU A 41 11.48 -1.10 -3.47
C LEU A 41 11.41 0.29 -4.15
N THR A 42 11.46 0.31 -5.48
CA THR A 42 11.27 1.53 -6.28
C THR A 42 9.82 1.66 -6.73
N GLU A 43 9.50 2.71 -7.49
CA GLU A 43 8.18 2.88 -8.09
C GLU A 43 7.78 1.67 -8.94
N VAL A 44 6.49 1.30 -8.85
CA VAL A 44 5.89 0.25 -9.68
C VAL A 44 5.86 0.74 -11.13
N THR A 45 6.36 -0.10 -12.04
CA THR A 45 6.34 0.18 -13.48
C THR A 45 5.50 -0.87 -14.21
N SER A 46 5.36 -0.74 -15.53
CA SER A 46 4.71 -1.77 -16.36
C SER A 46 5.47 -3.09 -16.40
N GLU A 47 6.74 -3.11 -15.97
CA GLU A 47 7.59 -4.31 -15.93
C GLU A 47 7.56 -5.00 -14.55
N THR A 48 6.94 -4.38 -13.54
CA THR A 48 6.85 -4.94 -12.19
C THR A 48 5.92 -6.16 -12.18
N GLU A 49 6.47 -7.33 -11.85
CA GLU A 49 5.72 -8.59 -11.72
C GLU A 49 5.05 -8.73 -10.34
N GLU A 50 5.73 -8.26 -9.30
CA GLU A 50 5.27 -8.31 -7.91
C GLU A 50 5.43 -6.93 -7.28
N ALA A 51 4.34 -6.39 -6.75
CA ALA A 51 4.35 -5.17 -5.98
C ALA A 51 4.24 -5.48 -4.49
N VAL A 52 4.86 -4.66 -3.64
CA VAL A 52 4.69 -4.71 -2.19
C VAL A 52 3.97 -3.47 -1.71
N ILE A 53 2.93 -3.68 -0.91
CA ILE A 53 2.21 -2.63 -0.18
C ILE A 53 2.85 -2.54 1.20
N LEU A 54 3.35 -1.37 1.57
CA LEU A 54 3.92 -1.08 2.88
C LEU A 54 2.99 -0.11 3.62
N VAL A 55 2.63 -0.43 4.86
CA VAL A 55 1.71 0.38 5.65
C VAL A 55 2.29 0.66 7.03
N ALA A 56 2.22 1.91 7.45
CA ALA A 56 2.41 2.34 8.82
C ALA A 56 1.18 3.11 9.30
N ALA A 57 0.74 2.81 10.53
CA ALA A 57 -0.35 3.52 11.17
C ALA A 57 -0.21 3.51 12.70
N PHE A 58 -0.74 4.53 13.36
CA PHE A 58 -0.80 4.61 14.81
C PHE A 58 -2.15 4.13 15.34
N LEU A 59 -2.09 3.27 16.36
CA LEU A 59 -3.20 2.91 17.23
C LEU A 59 -2.92 3.49 18.63
N GLY A 60 -3.48 4.68 18.90
CA GLY A 60 -3.10 5.46 20.07
C GLY A 60 -1.63 5.90 19.99
N SER A 61 -0.82 5.48 20.94
CA SER A 61 0.63 5.77 20.96
C SER A 61 1.50 4.69 20.30
N VAL A 62 0.89 3.57 19.85
CA VAL A 62 1.62 2.45 19.27
C VAL A 62 1.66 2.59 17.76
N ARG A 63 2.86 2.57 17.17
CA ARG A 63 3.06 2.56 15.72
C ARG A 63 3.13 1.11 15.23
N LEU A 64 2.16 0.72 14.41
CA LEU A 64 2.09 -0.58 13.75
C LEU A 64 2.63 -0.45 12.34
N ILE A 65 3.36 -1.47 11.90
CA ILE A 65 3.78 -1.63 10.51
C ILE A 65 3.32 -2.99 10.00
N ASP A 66 2.97 -3.05 8.73
CA ASP A 66 2.72 -4.31 8.04
C ASP A 66 3.07 -4.16 6.56
N ASN A 67 3.24 -5.30 5.88
CA ASN A 67 3.45 -5.35 4.45
C ASN A 67 2.67 -6.49 3.80
N THR A 68 2.37 -6.35 2.51
CA THR A 68 1.74 -7.41 1.74
C THR A 68 2.23 -7.37 0.30
N VAL A 69 2.74 -8.51 -0.18
CA VAL A 69 3.13 -8.68 -1.58
C VAL A 69 1.90 -9.06 -2.41
N VAL A 70 1.77 -8.43 -3.57
CA VAL A 70 0.70 -8.60 -4.54
C VAL A 70 1.32 -8.93 -5.89
N LYS A 71 0.96 -10.08 -6.44
CA LYS A 71 1.39 -10.51 -7.76
C LYS A 71 0.53 -9.83 -8.83
N LEU A 72 1.14 -9.06 -9.73
CA LEU A 72 0.46 -8.24 -10.74
C LEU A 72 0.24 -8.98 -12.07
N ALA A 73 0.98 -10.06 -12.33
CA ALA A 73 0.90 -10.90 -13.53
C ALA A 73 0.99 -12.39 -13.20
#